data_AF-A0A6B2SL09-F1
#
_entry.id   AF-A0A6B2SL09-F1
#
_cell.length_a   1.000
_cell.length_b   1.000
_cell.length_c   1.000
_cell.angle_alpha   90.00
_cell.angle_beta   90.00
_cell.angle_gamma   90.00
#
_symmetry.space_group_name_H-M   'P 1'
#
loop_
_entity.id
_entity.type
_entity.pdbx_description
1 polymer ?
#
loop_
_entity_poly.entity_id
_entity_poly.type
_entity_poly.pdbx_seq_one_letter_code
_entity_poly.pdbx_strand_id
1 'polypeptide(L)'
;MQWTLVIPLKPLARAKSRLAAASGDGLRPGLALAFAQDTVAAAVACPAVRDVVVVTDDALAGRELAALGARIVPDQPGEGLNAALTHGAASVRAERPKAAVAALNADLPALRPAELARALEGAGPFPRAFLPDAEGIGTTLLCAGSGSELRPAFGMASRARHAASGAVELSLDGVDSVRRDVDTGEDLRAALLLGVGPRTADTAAGLLIPD
;
A
#
# COMPACT_ATOMS: atom_id res chain seq x y z
N MET A 1 -2.38 -14.53 -14.60
CA MET A 1 -1.11 -13.95 -14.11
C MET A 1 -1.29 -13.69 -12.62
N GLN A 2 -0.33 -14.05 -11.78
CA GLN A 2 -0.38 -13.73 -10.35
C GLN A 2 0.72 -12.74 -10.00
N TRP A 3 0.42 -11.83 -9.08
CA TRP A 3 1.27 -10.72 -8.68
C TRP A 3 1.94 -10.99 -7.33
N THR A 4 3.14 -10.47 -7.14
CA THR A 4 3.71 -10.31 -5.80
C THR A 4 3.60 -8.84 -5.41
N LEU A 5 2.93 -8.56 -4.29
CA LEU A 5 2.87 -7.19 -3.78
C LEU A 5 4.12 -6.86 -2.99
N VAL A 6 4.59 -5.63 -3.14
CA VAL A 6 5.65 -5.02 -2.35
C VAL A 6 5.05 -3.84 -1.61
N ILE A 7 4.98 -3.93 -0.28
CA ILE A 7 4.36 -2.93 0.59
C ILE A 7 5.46 -2.30 1.45
N PRO A 8 5.78 -1.01 1.26
CA PRO A 8 6.79 -0.34 2.06
C PRO A 8 6.16 0.15 3.37
N LEU A 9 6.81 -0.12 4.50
CA LEU A 9 6.36 0.36 5.81
C LEU A 9 7.52 0.98 6.58
N LYS A 10 7.47 2.30 6.71
CA LYS A 10 8.39 3.06 7.56
C LYS A 10 8.16 2.71 9.03
N PRO A 11 9.17 2.91 9.91
CA PRO A 11 9.00 2.79 11.35
C PRO A 11 7.74 3.51 11.84
N LEU A 12 6.92 2.83 12.63
CA LEU A 12 5.58 3.30 13.00
C LEU A 12 5.62 4.67 13.70
N ALA A 13 6.68 4.91 14.49
CA ALA A 13 6.92 6.18 15.17
C ALA A 13 7.14 7.38 14.23
N ARG A 14 7.51 7.14 12.96
CA ARG A 14 7.74 8.16 11.93
C ARG A 14 6.59 8.24 10.92
N ALA A 15 5.59 7.37 11.03
CA ALA A 15 4.47 7.33 10.10
C ALA A 15 3.45 8.44 10.43
N LYS A 16 2.75 8.92 9.38
CA LYS A 16 1.51 9.70 9.47
C LYS A 16 1.56 10.89 10.42
N SER A 17 2.63 11.69 10.33
CA SER A 17 2.77 12.94 11.09
C SER A 17 1.61 13.92 10.87
N ARG A 18 0.99 13.92 9.68
CA ARG A 18 -0.19 14.74 9.34
C ARG A 18 -1.49 14.26 10.00
N LEU A 19 -1.58 12.99 10.38
CA LEU A 19 -2.72 12.43 11.12
C LEU A 19 -2.69 12.84 12.61
N ALA A 20 -1.52 13.27 13.11
CA ALA A 20 -1.32 13.71 14.50
C ALA A 20 -2.28 14.82 14.94
N ALA A 21 -2.56 15.76 14.04
CA ALA A 21 -3.44 16.90 14.32
C ALA A 21 -4.90 16.49 14.55
N ALA A 22 -5.31 15.33 14.02
CA ALA A 22 -6.69 14.83 14.11
C ALA A 22 -6.88 13.74 15.18
N SER A 23 -5.84 12.97 15.52
CA SER A 23 -5.96 11.77 16.38
C SER A 23 -5.30 11.90 17.75
N GLY A 24 -4.59 13.02 18.01
CA GLY A 24 -3.69 13.14 19.16
C GLY A 24 -2.40 12.32 18.98
N ASP A 25 -1.28 12.82 19.53
CA ASP A 25 0.06 12.25 19.28
C ASP A 25 0.24 10.79 19.72
N GLY A 26 -0.60 10.30 20.66
CA GLY A 26 -0.49 8.98 21.28
C GLY A 26 -1.10 7.81 20.50
N LEU A 27 -2.01 8.06 19.55
CA LEU A 27 -2.75 7.00 18.83
C LEU A 27 -2.19 6.70 17.43
N ARG A 28 -1.16 7.45 16.99
CA ARG A 28 -0.56 7.35 15.65
C ARG A 28 0.09 6.00 15.36
N PRO A 29 0.93 5.42 16.25
CA PRO A 29 1.58 4.15 15.93
C PRO A 29 0.58 3.00 15.84
N GLY A 30 -0.47 3.04 16.68
CA GLY A 30 -1.56 2.06 16.67
C GLY A 30 -2.36 2.11 15.36
N LEU A 31 -2.76 3.30 14.92
CA LEU A 31 -3.47 3.46 13.65
C LEU A 31 -2.61 3.07 12.44
N ALA A 32 -1.35 3.51 12.39
CA ALA A 32 -0.45 3.16 11.29
C ALA A 32 -0.26 1.64 11.17
N LEU A 33 -0.12 0.94 12.30
CA LEU A 33 -0.04 -0.52 12.32
C LEU A 33 -1.37 -1.16 11.91
N ALA A 34 -2.50 -0.67 12.41
CA ALA A 34 -3.82 -1.18 12.08
C ALA A 34 -4.11 -1.05 10.57
N PHE A 35 -3.78 0.10 9.97
CA PHE A 35 -3.94 0.31 8.52
C PHE A 35 -3.09 -0.69 7.73
N ALA A 36 -1.83 -0.88 8.13
CA ALA A 36 -0.93 -1.83 7.48
C ALA A 36 -1.42 -3.27 7.62
N GLN A 37 -1.92 -3.65 8.79
CA GLN A 37 -2.46 -5.00 9.02
C GLN A 37 -3.71 -5.26 8.18
N ASP A 38 -4.64 -4.30 8.07
CA ASP A 38 -5.83 -4.45 7.24
C ASP A 38 -5.49 -4.45 5.74
N THR A 39 -4.56 -3.60 5.32
CA THR A 39 -4.01 -3.60 3.95
C THR A 39 -3.38 -4.95 3.60
N VAL A 40 -2.49 -5.47 4.46
CA VAL A 40 -1.80 -6.75 4.24
C VAL A 40 -2.77 -7.92 4.28
N ALA A 41 -3.72 -7.95 5.22
CA ALA A 41 -4.74 -9.00 5.28
C ALA A 41 -5.58 -9.05 4.00
N ALA A 42 -6.01 -7.90 3.48
CA ALA A 42 -6.75 -7.83 2.22
C ALA A 42 -5.89 -8.23 1.01
N ALA A 43 -4.61 -7.85 0.99
CA ALA A 43 -3.67 -8.25 -0.05
C ALA A 43 -3.42 -9.77 -0.06
N VAL A 44 -3.23 -10.39 1.11
CA VAL A 44 -3.05 -11.84 1.24
C VAL A 44 -4.30 -12.62 0.83
N ALA A 45 -5.49 -12.08 1.14
CA ALA A 45 -6.76 -12.70 0.75
C ALA A 45 -7.13 -12.51 -0.74
N CYS A 46 -6.35 -11.73 -1.50
CA CYS A 46 -6.65 -11.44 -2.91
C CYS A 46 -6.21 -12.59 -3.82
N PRO A 47 -7.11 -13.17 -4.64
CA PRO A 47 -6.78 -14.33 -5.49
C PRO A 47 -5.79 -14.02 -6.62
N ALA A 48 -5.66 -12.74 -7.00
CA ALA A 48 -4.66 -12.30 -7.99
C ALA A 48 -3.26 -12.13 -7.37
N VAL A 49 -3.14 -12.16 -6.04
CA VAL A 49 -1.89 -12.02 -5.30
C VAL A 49 -1.37 -13.39 -4.90
N ARG A 50 -0.12 -13.67 -5.27
CA ARG A 50 0.56 -14.90 -4.88
C ARG A 50 1.27 -14.77 -3.53
N ASP A 51 1.97 -13.66 -3.36
CA ASP A 51 2.80 -13.39 -2.18
C ASP A 51 2.74 -11.90 -1.86
N VAL A 52 2.90 -11.58 -0.57
CA VAL A 52 3.03 -10.21 -0.08
C VAL A 52 4.40 -10.08 0.56
N VAL A 53 5.19 -9.12 0.09
CA VAL A 53 6.47 -8.72 0.68
C VAL A 53 6.28 -7.37 1.34
N VAL A 54 6.61 -7.28 2.63
CA VAL A 54 6.65 -6.02 3.37
C VAL A 54 8.10 -5.63 3.58
N VAL A 55 8.45 -4.40 3.18
CA VAL A 55 9.79 -3.84 3.39
C VAL A 55 9.76 -2.94 4.62
N THR A 56 10.37 -3.39 5.72
CA THR A 56 10.37 -2.66 7.00
C THR A 56 11.50 -3.11 7.94
N ASP A 57 12.03 -2.17 8.73
CA ASP A 57 12.92 -2.43 9.87
C ASP A 57 12.19 -2.30 11.23
N ASP A 58 10.87 -2.05 11.23
CA ASP A 58 10.09 -1.99 12.47
C ASP A 58 9.83 -3.39 13.00
N ALA A 59 10.44 -3.74 14.14
CA ALA A 59 10.35 -5.08 14.69
C ALA A 59 8.92 -5.47 15.12
N LEU A 60 8.10 -4.51 15.57
CA LEU A 60 6.71 -4.78 15.91
C LEU A 60 5.91 -5.04 14.63
N ALA A 61 5.97 -4.12 13.67
CA ALA A 61 5.24 -4.27 12.42
C ALA A 61 5.67 -5.53 11.65
N GLY A 62 6.97 -5.82 11.60
CA GLY A 62 7.50 -7.04 10.97
C GLY A 62 6.90 -8.30 11.58
N ARG A 63 6.83 -8.42 12.92
CA ARG A 63 6.21 -9.57 13.57
C ARG A 63 4.72 -9.69 13.25
N GLU A 64 3.98 -8.59 13.40
CA GLU A 64 2.52 -8.58 13.21
C GLU A 64 2.13 -8.88 11.76
N LEU A 65 2.84 -8.31 10.78
CA LEU A 65 2.54 -8.53 9.37
C LEU A 65 3.01 -9.89 8.88
N ALA A 66 4.09 -10.44 9.45
CA ALA A 66 4.50 -11.83 9.20
C ALA A 66 3.44 -12.83 9.65
N ALA A 67 2.80 -12.58 10.81
CA ALA A 67 1.71 -13.42 11.31
C ALA A 67 0.47 -13.44 10.39
N LEU A 68 0.33 -12.43 9.52
CA LEU A 68 -0.72 -12.35 8.50
C LEU A 68 -0.36 -13.05 7.18
N GLY A 69 0.86 -13.62 7.07
CA GLY A 69 1.32 -14.29 5.86
C GLY A 69 2.18 -13.42 4.94
N ALA A 70 2.58 -12.22 5.37
CA ALA A 70 3.57 -11.45 4.63
C ALA A 70 4.99 -11.97 4.88
N ARG A 71 5.84 -11.91 3.85
CA ARG A 71 7.28 -12.06 4.01
C ARG A 71 7.89 -10.70 4.34
N ILE A 72 8.72 -10.65 5.37
CA ILE A 72 9.42 -9.42 5.76
C ILE A 72 10.79 -9.33 5.09
N VAL A 73 11.09 -8.16 4.52
CA VAL A 73 12.40 -7.80 3.98
C VAL A 73 12.90 -6.56 4.73
N PRO A 74 14.13 -6.56 5.25
CA PRO A 74 14.70 -5.39 5.92
C PRO A 74 14.75 -4.16 5.00
N ASP A 75 14.47 -2.97 5.54
CA ASP A 75 14.57 -1.70 4.82
C ASP A 75 16.01 -1.17 4.88
N GLN A 76 16.98 -1.94 4.39
CA GLN A 76 18.39 -1.56 4.39
C GLN A 76 18.87 -1.16 2.99
N PRO A 77 19.52 0.02 2.83
CA PRO A 77 20.06 0.91 3.87
C PRO A 77 19.09 2.02 4.38
N GLY A 78 17.79 1.96 4.06
CA GLY A 78 16.82 2.94 4.55
C GLY A 78 16.84 4.27 3.78
N GLU A 79 17.08 4.21 2.47
CA GLU A 79 17.18 5.37 1.55
C GLU A 79 15.83 5.97 1.13
N GLY A 80 14.75 5.55 1.79
CA GLY A 80 13.41 6.10 1.61
C GLY A 80 12.52 5.27 0.69
N LEU A 81 11.31 5.79 0.46
CA LEU A 81 10.17 5.03 -0.08
C LEU A 81 10.45 4.33 -1.42
N ASN A 82 10.99 5.04 -2.40
CA ASN A 82 11.23 4.48 -3.74
C ASN A 82 12.39 3.48 -3.74
N ALA A 83 13.39 3.68 -2.88
CA ALA A 83 14.49 2.74 -2.69
C ALA A 83 13.99 1.44 -2.04
N ALA A 84 13.17 1.54 -0.99
CA ALA A 84 12.55 0.39 -0.33
C ALA A 84 11.70 -0.45 -1.29
N LEU A 85 10.88 0.20 -2.12
CA LEU A 85 10.08 -0.47 -3.16
C LEU A 85 10.95 -1.16 -4.22
N THR A 86 12.03 -0.50 -4.64
CA THR A 86 12.98 -1.08 -5.60
C THR A 86 13.70 -2.30 -5.01
N HIS A 87 14.14 -2.20 -3.75
CA HIS A 87 14.77 -3.28 -3.01
C HIS A 87 13.82 -4.48 -2.83
N GLY A 88 12.58 -4.23 -2.40
CA GLY A 88 11.56 -5.27 -2.26
C GLY A 88 11.27 -5.97 -3.59
N ALA A 89 11.09 -5.22 -4.69
CA ALA A 89 10.89 -5.81 -6.02
C ALA A 89 12.10 -6.64 -6.49
N ALA A 90 13.33 -6.18 -6.20
CA ALA A 90 14.54 -6.93 -6.49
C ALA A 90 14.62 -8.24 -5.69
N SER A 91 14.27 -8.22 -4.39
CA SER A 91 14.24 -9.42 -3.55
C SER A 91 13.28 -10.50 -4.08
N VAL A 92 12.10 -10.09 -4.56
CA VAL A 92 11.12 -10.98 -5.20
C VAL A 92 11.69 -11.60 -6.46
N ARG A 93 12.38 -10.80 -7.29
CA ARG A 93 12.91 -11.23 -8.58
C ARG A 93 14.20 -12.02 -8.48
N ALA A 94 14.95 -11.89 -7.39
CA ALA A 94 16.09 -12.76 -7.11
C ALA A 94 15.66 -14.23 -6.99
N GLU A 95 14.48 -14.48 -6.39
CA GLU A 95 13.91 -15.82 -6.28
C GLU A 95 13.09 -16.22 -7.52
N ARG A 96 12.43 -15.24 -8.15
CA ARG A 96 11.58 -15.47 -9.33
C ARG A 96 11.82 -14.40 -10.39
N PRO A 97 12.79 -14.59 -11.29
CA PRO A 97 13.20 -13.56 -12.27
C PRO A 97 12.07 -13.03 -13.16
N LYS A 98 11.03 -13.84 -13.40
CA LYS A 98 9.86 -13.49 -14.22
C LYS A 98 8.63 -13.06 -13.39
N ALA A 99 8.79 -12.80 -12.10
CA ALA A 99 7.67 -12.38 -11.25
C ALA A 99 7.13 -11.00 -11.68
N ALA A 100 5.80 -10.95 -11.84
CA ALA A 100 5.07 -9.71 -11.87
C ALA A 100 5.02 -9.12 -10.47
N VAL A 101 5.33 -7.83 -10.35
CA VAL A 101 5.39 -7.15 -9.06
C VAL A 101 4.49 -5.93 -9.07
N ALA A 102 3.88 -5.62 -7.93
CA ALA A 102 3.16 -4.37 -7.76
C ALA A 102 3.48 -3.73 -6.41
N ALA A 103 3.85 -2.46 -6.43
CA ALA A 103 3.98 -1.64 -5.24
C ALA A 103 2.60 -1.16 -4.79
N LEU A 104 2.27 -1.35 -3.51
CA LEU A 104 1.03 -0.93 -2.90
C LEU A 104 1.33 -0.13 -1.63
N ASN A 105 0.68 1.02 -1.42
CA ASN A 105 0.82 1.75 -0.17
C ASN A 105 0.30 0.93 1.03
N ALA A 106 0.85 1.15 2.22
CA ALA A 106 0.52 0.39 3.43
C ALA A 106 -0.67 0.96 4.23
N ASP A 107 -1.29 2.03 3.74
CA ASP A 107 -2.22 2.89 4.47
C ASP A 107 -3.60 2.90 3.81
N LEU A 108 -4.02 1.74 3.31
CA LEU A 108 -5.31 1.51 2.65
C LEU A 108 -6.24 0.70 3.58
N PRO A 109 -6.68 1.24 4.73
CA PRO A 109 -7.41 0.46 5.73
C PRO A 109 -8.76 -0.06 5.24
N ALA A 110 -9.32 0.49 4.17
CA ALA A 110 -10.56 0.03 3.55
C ALA A 110 -10.36 -0.99 2.42
N LEU A 111 -9.11 -1.39 2.12
CA LEU A 111 -8.76 -2.22 0.97
C LEU A 111 -9.59 -3.51 0.92
N ARG A 112 -10.22 -3.76 -0.23
CA ARG A 112 -11.00 -4.99 -0.47
C ARG A 112 -10.27 -5.93 -1.43
N PRO A 113 -10.19 -7.24 -1.13
CA PRO A 113 -9.52 -8.21 -2.01
C PRO A 113 -10.06 -8.23 -3.44
N ALA A 114 -11.39 -8.14 -3.61
CA ALA A 114 -12.03 -8.17 -4.92
C ALA A 114 -11.72 -6.92 -5.77
N GLU A 115 -11.60 -5.76 -5.14
CA GLU A 115 -11.26 -4.51 -5.83
C GLU A 115 -9.77 -4.48 -6.20
N LEU A 116 -8.90 -4.98 -5.32
CA LEU A 116 -7.49 -5.17 -5.62
C LEU A 116 -7.30 -6.16 -6.79
N ALA A 117 -8.05 -7.27 -6.81
CA ALA A 117 -8.00 -8.22 -7.92
C ALA A 117 -8.36 -7.55 -9.25
N ARG A 118 -9.45 -6.76 -9.28
CA ARG A 118 -9.85 -5.97 -10.46
C ARG A 118 -8.75 -5.02 -10.94
N ALA A 119 -8.10 -4.30 -10.02
CA ALA A 119 -7.01 -3.39 -10.37
C ALA A 119 -5.79 -4.14 -10.96
N LEU A 120 -5.41 -5.26 -10.36
CA LEU A 120 -4.30 -6.10 -10.80
C LEU A 120 -4.58 -6.81 -12.14
N GLU A 121 -5.82 -7.23 -12.38
CA GLU A 121 -6.26 -7.78 -13.66
C GLU A 121 -6.23 -6.70 -14.75
N GLY A 122 -6.74 -5.50 -14.46
CA GLY A 122 -6.68 -4.35 -15.36
C GLY A 122 -5.26 -3.89 -15.70
N ALA A 123 -4.29 -4.12 -14.80
CA ALA A 123 -2.87 -3.87 -15.05
C ALA A 123 -2.22 -4.90 -15.98
N GLY A 124 -2.74 -6.13 -16.04
CA GLY A 124 -2.12 -7.28 -16.72
C GLY A 124 -1.76 -7.07 -18.20
N PRO A 125 -2.57 -6.37 -19.02
CA PRO A 125 -2.27 -6.10 -20.42
C PRO A 125 -1.08 -5.16 -20.66
N PHE A 126 -0.60 -4.45 -19.63
CA PHE A 126 0.42 -3.41 -19.78
C PHE A 126 1.77 -3.81 -19.18
N PRO A 127 2.91 -3.44 -19.79
CA PRO A 127 4.22 -3.65 -19.19
C PRO A 127 4.33 -2.99 -17.81
N ARG A 128 3.77 -1.78 -17.68
CA ARG A 128 3.63 -1.04 -16.43
C ARG A 128 2.30 -0.30 -16.42
N ALA A 129 1.62 -0.32 -15.29
CA ALA A 129 0.37 0.40 -15.08
C ALA A 129 0.30 0.94 -13.65
N PHE A 130 -0.51 1.95 -13.38
CA PHE A 130 -0.69 2.47 -12.04
C PHE A 130 -2.13 2.92 -11.80
N LEU A 131 -2.55 2.95 -10.54
CA LEU A 131 -3.84 3.45 -10.09
C LEU A 131 -3.62 4.74 -9.28
N PRO A 132 -4.21 5.88 -9.66
CA PRO A 132 -4.11 7.09 -8.86
C PRO A 132 -4.91 6.96 -7.56
N ASP A 133 -4.50 7.72 -6.55
CA ASP A 133 -5.23 7.87 -5.30
C ASP A 133 -6.60 8.53 -5.52
N ALA A 134 -7.37 8.65 -4.44
CA ALA A 134 -8.72 9.18 -4.50
C ALA A 134 -8.77 10.71 -4.76
N GLU A 135 -7.69 11.44 -4.45
CA GLU A 135 -7.56 12.86 -4.79
C GLU A 135 -7.12 13.08 -6.25
N GLY A 136 -6.63 12.05 -6.92
CA GLY A 136 -6.12 12.12 -8.28
C GLY A 136 -4.77 12.82 -8.39
N ILE A 137 -3.98 12.90 -7.31
CA ILE A 137 -2.67 13.57 -7.26
C ILE A 137 -1.54 12.54 -7.12
N GLY A 138 -1.73 11.58 -6.22
CA GLY A 138 -0.78 10.54 -5.90
C GLY A 138 -1.07 9.22 -6.61
N THR A 139 -0.46 8.16 -6.09
CA THR A 139 -0.58 6.79 -6.61
C THR A 139 -0.62 5.85 -5.42
N THR A 140 -1.58 4.92 -5.41
CA THR A 140 -1.69 3.90 -4.36
C THR A 140 -1.17 2.55 -4.83
N LEU A 141 -1.23 2.27 -6.14
CA LEU A 141 -0.79 1.03 -6.76
C LEU A 141 0.04 1.30 -8.01
N LEU A 142 1.23 0.72 -8.11
CA LEU A 142 2.08 0.71 -9.31
C LEU A 142 2.46 -0.73 -9.66
N CYS A 143 2.11 -1.17 -10.85
CA CYS A 143 2.31 -2.52 -11.35
C CYS A 143 3.41 -2.57 -12.41
N ALA A 144 4.21 -3.63 -12.40
CA ALA A 144 5.16 -3.97 -13.45
C ALA A 144 5.10 -5.46 -13.77
N GLY A 145 4.78 -5.77 -15.02
CA GLY A 145 4.74 -7.14 -15.52
C GLY A 145 6.11 -7.80 -15.58
N SER A 146 6.11 -9.09 -15.94
CA SER A 146 7.36 -9.85 -16.16
C SER A 146 8.26 -9.13 -17.16
N GLY A 147 9.55 -9.02 -16.84
CA GLY A 147 10.55 -8.37 -17.72
C GLY A 147 10.51 -6.84 -17.74
N SER A 148 9.59 -6.19 -17.01
CA SER A 148 9.54 -4.73 -16.88
C SER A 148 10.03 -4.28 -15.50
N GLU A 149 10.89 -3.27 -15.43
CA GLU A 149 11.28 -2.69 -14.15
C GLU A 149 10.12 -1.92 -13.49
N LEU A 150 10.05 -1.95 -12.16
CA LEU A 150 9.00 -1.25 -11.41
C LEU A 150 9.10 0.28 -11.60
N ARG A 151 10.31 0.83 -11.46
CA ARG A 151 10.62 2.27 -11.54
C ARG A 151 9.66 3.12 -10.68
N PRO A 152 9.65 2.92 -9.34
CA PRO A 152 8.77 3.66 -8.44
C PRO A 152 9.16 5.14 -8.35
N ALA A 153 8.15 6.03 -8.41
CA ALA A 153 8.31 7.47 -8.27
C ALA A 153 7.23 8.07 -7.33
N PHE A 154 6.94 7.36 -6.24
CA PHE A 154 6.00 7.75 -5.18
C PHE A 154 6.44 9.03 -4.45
N GLY A 155 5.49 9.69 -3.81
CA GLY A 155 5.61 11.01 -3.18
C GLY A 155 4.63 12.03 -3.78
N MET A 156 4.81 13.30 -3.45
CA MET A 156 3.99 14.44 -3.94
C MET A 156 3.81 14.39 -5.46
N ALA A 157 2.60 14.53 -6.01
CA ALA A 157 2.35 14.47 -7.46
C ALA A 157 2.87 13.20 -8.17
N SER A 158 2.84 12.04 -7.50
CA SER A 158 3.33 10.77 -8.05
C SER A 158 2.53 10.28 -9.25
N ARG A 159 1.24 10.62 -9.39
CA ARG A 159 0.45 10.34 -10.61
C ARG A 159 1.15 10.85 -11.86
N ALA A 160 1.49 12.14 -11.86
CA ALA A 160 2.15 12.80 -12.99
C ALA A 160 3.52 12.17 -13.29
N ARG A 161 4.30 11.83 -12.26
CA ARG A 161 5.59 11.15 -12.44
C ARG A 161 5.45 9.74 -13.00
N HIS A 162 4.47 8.97 -12.55
CA HIS A 162 4.25 7.63 -13.08
C HIS A 162 3.76 7.67 -14.53
N ALA A 163 2.85 8.60 -14.87
CA ALA A 163 2.46 8.85 -16.25
C ALA A 163 3.66 9.24 -17.13
N ALA A 164 4.49 10.19 -16.69
CA ALA A 164 5.69 10.61 -17.41
C ALA A 164 6.74 9.49 -17.57
N SER A 165 6.75 8.50 -16.66
CA SER A 165 7.62 7.32 -16.75
C SER A 165 7.13 6.27 -17.78
N GLY A 166 6.01 6.53 -18.46
CA GLY A 166 5.38 5.62 -19.41
C GLY A 166 4.58 4.48 -18.78
N ALA A 167 4.18 4.60 -17.51
CA ALA A 167 3.19 3.69 -16.93
C ALA A 167 1.78 4.11 -17.39
N VAL A 168 0.95 3.13 -17.73
CA VAL A 168 -0.45 3.39 -18.13
C VAL A 168 -1.31 3.67 -16.91
N GLU A 169 -2.03 4.78 -16.92
CA GLU A 169 -3.01 5.09 -15.87
C GLU A 169 -4.26 4.22 -16.02
N LEU A 170 -4.63 3.51 -14.95
CA LEU A 170 -5.83 2.68 -14.92
C LEU A 170 -7.08 3.52 -14.64
N SER A 171 -7.95 3.60 -15.63
CA SER A 171 -9.30 4.17 -15.52
C SER A 171 -10.29 3.05 -15.23
N LEU A 172 -10.43 2.69 -13.95
CA LEU A 172 -11.31 1.62 -13.48
C LEU A 172 -12.31 2.16 -12.45
N ASP A 173 -13.54 1.68 -12.56
CA ASP A 173 -14.61 1.87 -11.58
C ASP A 173 -14.64 0.71 -10.57
N GLY A 174 -15.28 0.94 -9.42
CA GLY A 174 -15.44 -0.07 -8.38
C GLY A 174 -14.12 -0.53 -7.78
N VAL A 175 -13.17 0.40 -7.61
CA VAL A 175 -11.86 0.18 -6.98
C VAL A 175 -11.55 1.24 -5.91
N ASP A 176 -12.59 1.86 -5.35
CA ASP A 176 -12.48 2.97 -4.41
C ASP A 176 -11.64 2.62 -3.18
N SER A 177 -11.72 1.37 -2.72
CA SER A 177 -10.90 0.89 -1.60
C SER A 177 -9.40 0.82 -1.90
N VAL A 178 -9.04 0.67 -3.17
CA VAL A 178 -7.64 0.67 -3.62
C VAL A 178 -7.12 2.10 -3.77
N ARG A 179 -8.02 3.08 -4.01
CA ARG A 179 -7.66 4.49 -4.19
C ARG A 179 -7.56 5.27 -2.87
N ARG A 180 -8.22 4.79 -1.81
CA ARG A 180 -8.35 5.54 -0.55
C ARG A 180 -7.24 5.23 0.43
N ASP A 181 -6.11 5.93 0.31
CA ASP A 181 -5.12 6.02 1.37
C ASP A 181 -5.52 7.01 2.46
N VAL A 182 -4.93 6.85 3.65
CA VAL A 182 -5.25 7.68 4.82
C VAL A 182 -4.04 8.44 5.31
N ASP A 183 -3.95 9.72 4.99
CA ASP A 183 -2.87 10.62 5.43
C ASP A 183 -3.29 11.61 6.52
N THR A 184 -4.57 11.99 6.51
CA THR A 184 -5.17 13.02 7.36
C THR A 184 -6.40 12.48 8.11
N GLY A 185 -6.94 13.29 9.04
CA GLY A 185 -8.19 12.95 9.73
C GLY A 185 -9.38 12.89 8.78
N GLU A 186 -9.41 13.74 7.76
CA GLU A 186 -10.47 13.72 6.72
C GLU A 186 -10.41 12.43 5.90
N ASP A 187 -9.21 11.98 5.53
CA ASP A 187 -9.06 10.70 4.84
C ASP A 187 -9.51 9.52 5.72
N LEU A 188 -9.22 9.56 7.02
CA LEU A 188 -9.67 8.54 7.95
C LEU A 188 -11.19 8.51 8.05
N ARG A 189 -11.87 9.67 8.14
CA ARG A 189 -13.34 9.73 8.09
C ARG A 189 -13.87 9.12 6.78
N ALA A 190 -13.28 9.50 5.65
CA ALA A 190 -13.69 8.98 4.35
C ALA A 190 -13.49 7.46 4.25
N ALA A 191 -12.37 6.93 4.78
CA ALA A 191 -12.11 5.50 4.82
C ALA A 191 -13.09 4.76 5.76
N LEU A 192 -13.42 5.35 6.92
CA LEU A 192 -14.43 4.79 7.85
C LEU A 192 -15.80 4.70 7.18
N LEU A 193 -16.23 5.73 6.46
CA LEU A 193 -17.47 5.72 5.68
C LEU A 193 -17.45 4.70 4.53
N LEU A 194 -16.29 4.53 3.90
CA LEU A 194 -16.08 3.49 2.87
C LEU A 194 -16.12 2.07 3.47
N GLY A 195 -15.83 1.92 4.76
CA GLY A 195 -15.77 0.66 5.48
C GLY A 195 -14.33 0.14 5.57
N VAL A 196 -13.70 0.42 6.72
CA VAL A 196 -12.35 -0.07 7.05
C VAL A 196 -12.37 -1.52 7.53
N GLY A 197 -11.19 -2.15 7.54
CA GLY A 197 -10.95 -3.44 8.16
C GLY A 197 -11.09 -3.41 9.68
N PRO A 198 -11.18 -4.60 10.30
CA PRO A 198 -11.54 -4.75 11.71
C PRO A 198 -10.52 -4.08 12.65
N ARG A 199 -9.22 -4.15 12.35
CA ARG A 199 -8.20 -3.61 13.26
C ARG A 199 -8.22 -2.10 13.28
N THR A 200 -8.45 -1.50 12.11
CA THR A 200 -8.63 -0.06 11.98
C THR A 200 -9.92 0.39 12.67
N ALA A 201 -11.02 -0.35 12.50
CA ALA A 201 -12.28 -0.05 13.18
C ALA A 201 -12.13 -0.08 14.71
N ASP A 202 -11.50 -1.13 15.25
CA ASP A 202 -11.28 -1.28 16.69
C ASP A 202 -10.37 -0.17 17.24
N THR A 203 -9.30 0.16 16.53
CA THR A 203 -8.38 1.24 16.92
C THR A 203 -9.05 2.62 16.84
N ALA A 204 -9.94 2.82 15.85
CA ALA A 204 -10.64 4.07 15.65
C ALA A 204 -11.85 4.25 16.58
N ALA A 205 -12.43 3.17 17.12
CA ALA A 205 -13.58 3.23 18.03
C ALA A 205 -13.30 4.04 19.32
N GLY A 206 -12.02 4.20 19.69
CA GLY A 206 -11.59 5.04 20.80
C GLY A 206 -11.34 6.52 20.45
N LEU A 207 -11.52 6.92 19.19
CA LEU A 207 -11.27 8.29 18.73
C LEU A 207 -12.55 9.13 18.77
N LEU A 208 -12.49 10.28 19.46
CA LEU A 208 -13.38 11.39 19.15
C LEU A 208 -12.88 12.01 17.86
N ILE A 209 -13.46 11.64 16.73
CA ILE A 209 -13.23 12.34 15.47
C ILE A 209 -14.31 13.44 15.41
N PRO A 210 -13.98 14.73 15.62
CA PRO A 210 -14.97 15.79 15.55
C PRO A 210 -15.59 15.83 14.15
N ASP A 211 -16.84 16.29 14.03
CA ASP A 211 -17.48 16.56 12.74
C ASP A 211 -16.66 17.56 11.89
#